data_AF-A8QCZ4-F1
#
_entry.id   AF-A8QCZ4-F1
#
_cell.length_a   1.000
_cell.length_b   1.000
_cell.length_c   1.000
_cell.angle_alpha   90.00
_cell.angle_beta   90.00
_cell.angle_gamma   90.00
#
_symmetry.space_group_name_H-M   'P 1'
#
loop_
_entity.id
_entity.type
_entity.pdbx_description
1 polymer ?
#
loop_
_entity_poly.entity_id
_entity_poly.type
_entity_poly.pdbx_seq_one_letter_code
_entity_poly.pdbx_strand_id
1 'polypeptide(L)'
;MYTYTQLVDDGNGLSDAYPELSPDDPKHKWAVNGHISNEVFAMADYDLLTIGNHELYNFSVARDVYEYFVPHWGDRYLTSNVNISLPEADGTLRSRPIGQRFTRFKTRNQQLDIQAYGVLFNFQLGAEGIQVQDPKDMVREPWFQESLRAFSHVDAFVIAGHMPVTGHDGWDALHAAIRDVWPTTPILMLAGHTHVRDCRMLDDYAMALESGRYLETIGWMSVSNVSFRATHILAALH
;
A
#
# COMPACT_ATOMS: atom_id res chain seq x y z
N MET A 1 -8.40 11.27 8.70
CA MET A 1 -7.30 11.63 7.79
C MET A 1 -6.45 10.38 7.73
N TYR A 2 -6.16 9.88 6.53
CA TYR A 2 -5.16 8.82 6.36
C TYR A 2 -3.93 9.50 5.76
N THR A 3 -2.80 9.36 6.43
CA THR A 3 -1.50 9.75 5.91
C THR A 3 -0.95 8.60 5.08
N TYR A 4 -0.56 8.89 3.84
CA TYR A 4 -0.02 7.92 2.89
C TYR A 4 1.25 8.47 2.25
N THR A 5 2.25 7.60 2.08
CA THR A 5 3.44 7.89 1.29
C THR A 5 3.88 6.65 0.53
N GLN A 6 4.59 6.89 -0.57
CA GLN A 6 5.43 5.91 -1.25
C GLN A 6 6.86 6.26 -0.90
N LEU A 7 7.72 5.25 -0.71
CA LEU A 7 9.07 5.47 -0.21
C LEU A 7 9.99 6.00 -1.30
N VAL A 8 11.10 6.55 -0.82
CA VAL A 8 11.85 7.61 -1.47
C VAL A 8 13.33 7.29 -1.35
N ASP A 9 13.81 6.47 -2.26
CA ASP A 9 15.20 6.48 -2.72
C ASP A 9 15.25 6.79 -4.23
N ASP A 10 16.47 6.97 -4.77
CA ASP A 10 16.76 7.31 -6.17
C ASP A 10 16.31 8.73 -6.60
N GLY A 11 16.70 9.75 -5.84
CA GLY A 11 16.48 11.14 -6.23
C GLY A 11 16.98 12.19 -5.25
N ASN A 12 17.65 11.81 -4.15
CA ASN A 12 18.12 12.75 -3.14
C ASN A 12 19.37 12.24 -2.39
N GLY A 13 20.28 13.15 -2.04
CA GLY A 13 21.48 12.79 -1.28
C GLY A 13 21.20 12.19 0.10
N LEU A 14 20.06 12.49 0.71
CA LEU A 14 19.67 11.91 2.00
C LEU A 14 19.37 10.40 1.90
N SER A 15 18.92 9.91 0.74
CA SER A 15 18.61 8.50 0.51
C SER A 15 19.72 7.76 -0.21
N ASP A 16 20.54 8.46 -1.03
CA ASP A 16 21.38 7.82 -2.06
C ASP A 16 22.88 8.07 -1.89
N ALA A 17 23.31 9.09 -1.14
CA ALA A 17 24.72 9.56 -1.17
C ALA A 17 25.66 8.82 -0.21
N TYR A 18 25.37 7.55 0.10
CA TYR A 18 26.21 6.75 0.97
C TYR A 18 27.29 5.99 0.18
N PRO A 19 28.51 5.86 0.71
CA PRO A 19 29.59 5.16 0.01
C PRO A 19 29.26 3.68 -0.13
N GLU A 20 29.55 3.08 -1.28
CA GLU A 20 29.44 1.63 -1.45
C GLU A 20 30.33 0.91 -0.43
N LEU A 21 29.74 0.01 0.35
CA LEU A 21 30.42 -0.84 1.30
C LEU A 21 30.24 -2.31 0.90
N SER A 22 31.27 -3.12 1.14
CA SER A 22 31.18 -4.58 0.97
C SER A 22 30.02 -5.15 1.81
N PRO A 23 29.26 -6.15 1.34
CA PRO A 23 28.24 -6.83 2.14
C PRO A 23 28.76 -7.41 3.47
N ASP A 24 30.06 -7.71 3.55
CA ASP A 24 30.71 -8.19 4.79
C ASP A 24 31.07 -7.07 5.77
N ASP A 25 30.97 -5.80 5.36
CA ASP A 25 31.23 -4.66 6.24
C ASP A 25 30.11 -4.54 7.29
N PRO A 26 30.42 -4.46 8.60
CA PRO A 26 29.40 -4.31 9.63
C PRO A 26 28.58 -3.02 9.50
N LYS A 27 29.00 -2.06 8.67
CA LYS A 27 28.28 -0.82 8.35
C LYS A 27 27.54 -0.88 7.01
N HIS A 28 27.51 -2.03 6.33
CA HIS A 28 26.89 -2.17 5.00
C HIS A 28 25.44 -1.69 4.95
N LYS A 29 24.59 -2.02 5.95
CA LYS A 29 23.18 -1.58 5.93
C LYS A 29 23.02 -0.05 5.90
N TRP A 30 23.96 0.73 6.45
CA TRP A 30 23.94 2.20 6.40
C TRP A 30 24.37 2.74 5.03
N ALA A 31 24.84 1.87 4.14
CA ALA A 31 25.18 2.16 2.75
C ALA A 31 24.13 1.64 1.75
N VAL A 32 23.04 1.01 2.23
CA VAL A 32 21.91 0.64 1.38
C VAL A 32 21.06 1.88 1.14
N ASN A 33 20.72 2.15 -0.13
CA ASN A 33 19.82 3.23 -0.49
C ASN A 33 18.54 3.18 0.36
N GLY A 34 18.08 4.34 0.80
CA GLY A 34 16.86 4.45 1.58
C GLY A 34 17.01 4.14 3.07
N HIS A 35 18.05 3.43 3.55
CA HIS A 35 18.12 2.97 4.95
C HIS A 35 17.99 4.12 5.96
N ILE A 36 18.81 5.16 5.80
CA ILE A 36 18.83 6.30 6.74
C ILE A 36 17.65 7.24 6.51
N SER A 37 17.26 7.50 5.26
CA SER A 37 16.09 8.34 4.98
C SER A 37 14.81 7.70 5.53
N ASN A 38 14.70 6.37 5.49
CA ASN A 38 13.57 5.63 6.06
C ASN A 38 13.45 5.80 7.57
N GLU A 39 14.56 5.94 8.32
CA GLU A 39 14.51 6.30 9.74
C GLU A 39 13.88 7.68 9.95
N VAL A 40 14.12 8.63 9.05
CA VAL A 40 13.49 9.97 9.08
C VAL A 40 12.02 9.89 8.68
N PHE A 41 11.67 9.14 7.63
CA PHE A 41 10.27 8.94 7.22
C PHE A 41 9.44 8.25 8.31
N ALA A 42 10.04 7.33 9.07
CA ALA A 42 9.41 6.67 10.21
C ALA A 42 9.12 7.61 11.40
N MET A 43 9.62 8.85 11.38
CA MET A 43 9.25 9.85 12.40
C MET A 43 7.86 10.44 12.17
N ALA A 44 7.30 10.31 10.95
CA ALA A 44 5.94 10.73 10.66
C ALA A 44 4.94 9.61 10.96
N ASP A 45 3.80 9.99 11.55
CA ASP A 45 2.74 9.08 11.96
C ASP A 45 1.85 8.71 10.76
N TYR A 46 2.35 7.80 9.92
CA TYR A 46 1.63 7.26 8.77
C TYR A 46 0.66 6.15 9.20
N ASP A 47 -0.61 6.26 8.80
CA ASP A 47 -1.61 5.22 9.06
C ASP A 47 -1.47 4.02 8.12
N LEU A 48 -1.07 4.25 6.87
CA LEU A 48 -0.93 3.23 5.82
C LEU A 48 0.20 3.58 4.87
N LEU A 49 1.00 2.59 4.49
CA LEU A 49 2.07 2.73 3.49
C LEU A 49 2.03 1.55 2.52
N THR A 50 2.60 1.74 1.32
CA THR A 50 2.86 0.66 0.37
C THR A 50 4.22 0.88 -0.27
N ILE A 51 4.72 -0.17 -0.91
CA ILE A 51 5.99 -0.15 -1.65
C ILE A 51 5.85 0.55 -3.02
N GLY A 52 6.93 1.18 -3.49
CA GLY A 52 7.09 1.64 -4.87
C GLY A 52 7.97 0.71 -5.71
N ASN A 53 8.23 1.07 -6.96
CA ASN A 53 9.13 0.27 -7.81
C ASN A 53 10.61 0.54 -7.53
N HIS A 54 10.96 1.71 -6.98
CA HIS A 54 12.35 2.09 -6.71
C HIS A 54 13.00 1.17 -5.67
N GLU A 55 12.23 0.74 -4.66
CA GLU A 55 12.70 -0.22 -3.66
C GLU A 55 12.96 -1.63 -4.22
N LEU A 56 12.56 -1.90 -5.48
CA LEU A 56 12.54 -3.26 -6.05
C LEU A 56 13.60 -3.50 -7.13
N TYR A 57 14.28 -2.47 -7.62
CA TYR A 57 15.35 -2.64 -8.61
C TYR A 57 16.56 -3.38 -8.04
N ASN A 58 16.82 -3.23 -6.75
CA ASN A 58 17.93 -3.86 -6.05
C ASN A 58 17.42 -4.74 -4.90
N PHE A 59 17.78 -6.02 -4.92
CA PHE A 59 17.37 -6.96 -3.88
C PHE A 59 17.85 -6.55 -2.48
N SER A 60 19.02 -5.91 -2.35
CA SER A 60 19.49 -5.45 -1.04
C SER A 60 18.59 -4.35 -0.47
N VAL A 61 18.06 -3.47 -1.31
CA VAL A 61 17.11 -2.42 -0.92
C VAL A 61 15.78 -3.03 -0.50
N ALA A 62 15.21 -3.91 -1.34
CA ALA A 62 13.96 -4.61 -1.01
C ALA A 62 14.08 -5.42 0.31
N ARG A 63 15.23 -6.05 0.53
CA ARG A 63 15.54 -6.79 1.75
C ARG A 63 15.70 -5.86 2.95
N ASP A 64 16.36 -4.72 2.80
CA ASP A 64 16.50 -3.73 3.88
C ASP A 64 15.14 -3.18 4.30
N VAL A 65 14.28 -2.83 3.33
CA VAL A 65 12.87 -2.45 3.57
C VAL A 65 12.15 -3.54 4.36
N TYR A 66 12.27 -4.81 3.93
CA TYR A 66 11.65 -5.95 4.61
C TYR A 66 12.14 -6.14 6.05
N GLU A 67 13.45 -6.04 6.29
CA GLU A 67 14.08 -6.35 7.58
C GLU A 67 13.99 -5.20 8.59
N TYR A 68 14.06 -3.94 8.15
CA TYR A 68 14.24 -2.79 9.03
C TYR A 68 13.11 -1.76 8.95
N PHE A 69 12.47 -1.59 7.79
CA PHE A 69 11.43 -0.58 7.64
C PHE A 69 10.02 -1.14 7.90
N VAL A 70 9.65 -2.24 7.24
CA VAL A 70 8.33 -2.88 7.39
C VAL A 70 7.98 -3.18 8.85
N PRO A 71 8.87 -3.71 9.71
CA PRO A 71 8.53 -4.04 11.10
C PRO A 71 8.09 -2.84 11.94
N HIS A 72 8.51 -1.62 11.59
CA HIS A 72 8.08 -0.40 12.28
C HIS A 72 6.57 -0.19 12.20
N TRP A 73 5.95 -0.60 11.09
CA TRP A 73 4.56 -0.31 10.75
C TRP A 73 3.59 -1.42 11.17
N GLY A 74 4.08 -2.54 11.72
CA GLY A 74 3.25 -3.67 12.10
C GLY A 74 2.41 -4.20 10.94
N ASP A 75 1.08 -4.04 11.03
CA ASP A 75 0.14 -4.46 10.00
C ASP A 75 -0.24 -3.35 8.99
N ARG A 76 0.45 -2.20 9.01
CA ARG A 76 0.12 -1.00 8.21
C ARG A 76 0.99 -0.78 6.97
N TYR A 77 2.06 -1.55 6.80
CA TYR A 77 2.80 -1.59 5.54
C TYR A 77 2.22 -2.67 4.63
N LEU A 78 1.61 -2.26 3.53
CA LEU A 78 0.80 -3.14 2.68
C LEU A 78 1.50 -3.45 1.36
N THR A 79 1.53 -4.73 0.99
CA THR A 79 2.00 -5.24 -0.32
C THR A 79 1.16 -6.43 -0.76
N SER A 80 -0.03 -6.16 -1.26
CA SER A 80 -1.01 -7.12 -1.77
C SER A 80 -0.49 -7.96 -2.93
N ASN A 81 0.36 -7.39 -3.80
CA ASN A 81 0.83 -8.03 -5.02
C ASN A 81 2.37 -8.03 -5.18
N VAL A 82 3.12 -7.80 -4.10
CA VAL A 82 4.59 -7.81 -4.12
C VAL A 82 5.13 -8.77 -3.07
N ASN A 83 5.90 -9.75 -3.54
CA ASN A 83 6.57 -10.74 -2.71
C ASN A 83 8.10 -10.64 -2.85
N ILE A 84 8.78 -11.07 -1.79
CA ILE A 84 10.22 -11.30 -1.72
C ILE A 84 10.50 -12.78 -1.42
N SER A 85 11.49 -13.35 -2.10
CA SER A 85 11.97 -14.72 -1.88
C SER A 85 13.20 -14.70 -0.99
N LEU A 86 13.07 -15.24 0.20
CA LEU A 86 14.15 -15.29 1.19
C LEU A 86 14.46 -16.74 1.57
N PRO A 87 15.72 -17.06 1.94
CA PRO A 87 16.09 -18.38 2.40
C PRO A 87 15.46 -18.67 3.76
N GLU A 88 14.91 -19.87 3.91
CA GLU A 88 14.49 -20.43 5.19
C GLU A 88 15.67 -21.10 5.92
N ALA A 89 15.41 -21.60 7.13
CA ALA A 89 16.40 -22.33 7.93
C ALA A 89 16.99 -23.58 7.22
N ASP A 90 16.26 -24.17 6.28
CA ASP A 90 16.68 -25.31 5.46
C ASP A 90 17.44 -24.90 4.17
N GLY A 91 17.64 -23.59 3.96
CA GLY A 91 18.28 -23.03 2.76
C GLY A 91 17.37 -22.93 1.55
N THR A 92 16.10 -23.36 1.63
CA THR A 92 15.14 -23.21 0.52
C THR A 92 14.64 -21.78 0.43
N LEU A 93 14.57 -21.23 -0.79
CA LEU A 93 13.96 -19.92 -1.02
C LEU A 93 12.44 -20.04 -0.93
N ARG A 94 11.81 -19.22 -0.10
CA ARG A 94 10.34 -19.12 0.00
C ARG A 94 9.88 -17.69 -0.27
N SER A 95 8.99 -17.58 -1.25
CA SER A 95 8.29 -16.34 -1.60
C SER A 95 7.26 -16.02 -0.51
N ARG A 96 7.28 -14.77 -0.05
CA ARG A 96 6.31 -14.21 0.92
C ARG A 96 6.05 -12.74 0.63
N PRO A 97 4.90 -12.19 1.02
CA PRO A 97 4.66 -10.75 0.94
C PRO A 97 5.75 -9.95 1.67
N ILE A 98 6.16 -8.80 1.11
CA ILE A 98 7.12 -7.92 1.79
C ILE A 98 6.49 -7.31 3.05
N GLY A 99 5.29 -6.74 2.92
CA GLY A 99 4.40 -6.33 4.00
C GLY A 99 3.13 -7.17 4.05
N GLN A 100 2.10 -6.70 4.76
CA GLN A 100 0.82 -7.40 4.81
C GLN A 100 0.08 -7.32 3.48
N ARG A 101 -0.64 -8.37 3.09
CA ARG A 101 -1.46 -8.31 1.86
C ARG A 101 -2.65 -7.38 2.00
N PHE A 102 -3.20 -7.28 3.20
CA PHE A 102 -4.28 -6.38 3.54
C PHE A 102 -4.26 -6.15 5.05
N THR A 103 -4.95 -5.11 5.50
CA THR A 103 -5.24 -4.93 6.92
C THR A 103 -6.67 -4.45 7.13
N ARG A 104 -7.17 -4.68 8.34
CA ARG A 104 -8.45 -4.16 8.82
C ARG A 104 -8.26 -3.51 10.17
N PHE A 105 -8.90 -2.35 10.36
CA PHE A 105 -8.80 -1.62 11.62
C PHE A 105 -9.97 -0.67 11.86
N LYS A 106 -10.08 -0.22 13.10
CA LYS A 106 -11.02 0.83 13.49
C LYS A 106 -10.33 2.17 13.59
N THR A 107 -10.93 3.20 12.99
CA THR A 107 -10.44 4.57 13.17
C THR A 107 -10.59 5.01 14.63
N ARG A 108 -9.61 5.74 15.15
CA ARG A 108 -9.57 6.12 16.57
C ARG A 108 -10.79 6.95 17.03
N ASN A 109 -11.25 7.88 16.20
CA ASN A 109 -12.25 8.86 16.62
C ASN A 109 -13.68 8.43 16.30
N GLN A 110 -13.94 7.98 15.07
CA GLN A 110 -15.29 7.61 14.61
C GLN A 110 -15.57 6.11 14.67
N GLN A 111 -14.57 5.30 15.03
CA GLN A 111 -14.71 3.84 15.15
C GLN A 111 -15.14 3.13 13.86
N LEU A 112 -14.94 3.79 12.72
CA LEU A 112 -15.20 3.27 11.38
C LEU A 112 -14.32 2.04 11.10
N ASP A 113 -14.93 1.00 10.56
CA ASP A 113 -14.30 -0.23 10.08
C ASP A 113 -13.70 -0.04 8.69
N ILE A 114 -12.37 -0.04 8.63
CA ILE A 114 -11.61 0.19 7.40
C ILE A 114 -10.96 -1.09 6.95
N GLN A 115 -11.11 -1.42 5.67
CA GLN A 115 -10.39 -2.50 5.01
C GLN A 115 -9.42 -1.88 4.01
N ALA A 116 -8.13 -2.22 4.10
CA ALA A 116 -7.09 -1.59 3.29
C ALA A 116 -6.19 -2.60 2.55
N TYR A 117 -5.72 -2.19 1.38
CA TYR A 117 -4.83 -2.95 0.49
C TYR A 117 -3.67 -2.08 -0.01
N GLY A 118 -2.56 -2.71 -0.40
CA GLY A 118 -1.33 -2.04 -0.86
C GLY A 118 -0.90 -2.58 -2.22
N VAL A 119 -1.03 -1.82 -3.31
CA VAL A 119 -0.94 -2.38 -4.67
C VAL A 119 0.08 -1.62 -5.52
N LEU A 120 1.07 -2.33 -6.05
CA LEU A 120 2.00 -1.81 -7.05
C LEU A 120 1.42 -2.01 -8.47
N PHE A 121 1.77 -1.14 -9.42
CA PHE A 121 1.51 -1.41 -10.84
C PHE A 121 2.17 -2.71 -11.31
N ASN A 122 1.86 -3.15 -12.54
CA ASN A 122 2.45 -4.37 -13.11
C ASN A 122 3.94 -4.16 -13.48
N PHE A 123 4.80 -4.05 -12.47
CA PHE A 123 6.22 -3.77 -12.59
C PHE A 123 7.02 -5.03 -12.93
N GLN A 124 7.83 -4.95 -13.99
CA GLN A 124 8.52 -6.11 -14.59
C GLN A 124 10.05 -6.06 -14.46
N LEU A 125 10.61 -5.04 -13.78
CA LEU A 125 12.06 -4.83 -13.65
C LEU A 125 12.57 -5.09 -12.23
N GLY A 126 11.84 -5.87 -11.44
CA GLY A 126 12.26 -6.26 -10.10
C GLY A 126 13.52 -7.12 -10.13
N ALA A 127 14.38 -6.97 -9.12
CA ALA A 127 15.55 -7.81 -8.94
C ALA A 127 15.18 -9.30 -8.81
N GLU A 128 16.14 -10.19 -9.05
CA GLU A 128 15.95 -11.62 -8.82
C GLU A 128 15.49 -11.87 -7.37
N GLY A 129 14.45 -12.70 -7.21
CA GLY A 129 13.82 -12.96 -5.91
C GLY A 129 12.65 -12.04 -5.57
N ILE A 130 12.44 -10.95 -6.32
CA ILE A 130 11.25 -10.11 -6.24
C ILE A 130 10.20 -10.58 -7.24
N GLN A 131 8.96 -10.70 -6.78
CA GLN A 131 7.82 -11.04 -7.63
C GLN A 131 6.72 -10.01 -7.47
N VAL A 132 6.37 -9.36 -8.58
CA VAL A 132 5.20 -8.48 -8.67
C VAL A 132 4.15 -9.16 -9.53
N GLN A 133 2.95 -9.30 -8.99
CA GLN A 133 1.81 -9.83 -9.72
C GLN A 133 0.99 -8.68 -10.33
N ASP A 134 0.50 -8.86 -11.56
CA ASP A 134 -0.43 -7.89 -12.17
C ASP A 134 -1.65 -7.70 -11.25
N PRO A 135 -2.04 -6.45 -10.90
CA PRO A 135 -3.24 -6.19 -10.10
C PRO A 135 -4.50 -6.90 -10.62
N LYS A 136 -4.63 -7.08 -11.93
CA LYS A 136 -5.77 -7.80 -12.56
C LYS A 136 -5.81 -9.29 -12.23
N ASP A 137 -4.65 -9.88 -11.99
CA ASP A 137 -4.56 -11.28 -11.56
C ASP A 137 -4.67 -11.39 -10.04
N MET A 138 -4.08 -10.42 -9.31
CA MET A 138 -4.17 -10.35 -7.86
C MET A 138 -5.61 -10.34 -7.35
N VAL A 139 -6.50 -9.55 -7.98
CA VAL A 139 -7.92 -9.50 -7.57
C VAL A 139 -8.65 -10.84 -7.75
N ARG A 140 -8.11 -11.77 -8.55
CA ARG A 140 -8.69 -13.10 -8.77
C ARG A 140 -8.20 -14.12 -7.75
N GLU A 141 -7.20 -13.80 -6.93
CA GLU A 141 -6.67 -14.74 -5.97
C GLU A 141 -7.69 -15.08 -4.86
N PRO A 142 -7.70 -16.34 -4.37
CA PRO A 142 -8.62 -16.76 -3.32
C PRO A 142 -8.55 -15.87 -2.08
N TRP A 143 -7.36 -15.50 -1.62
CA TRP A 143 -7.21 -14.68 -0.40
C TRP A 143 -7.86 -13.30 -0.56
N PHE A 144 -7.81 -12.70 -1.76
CA PHE A 144 -8.40 -11.38 -1.99
C PHE A 144 -9.91 -11.49 -1.95
N GLN A 145 -10.48 -12.47 -2.67
CA GLN A 145 -11.91 -12.73 -2.69
C GLN A 145 -12.46 -13.13 -1.31
N GLU A 146 -11.72 -13.94 -0.56
CA GLU A 146 -12.03 -14.28 0.83
C GLU A 146 -11.99 -13.04 1.73
N SER A 147 -10.98 -12.17 1.60
CA SER A 147 -10.87 -10.95 2.41
C SER A 147 -12.08 -10.01 2.24
N LEU A 148 -12.63 -9.90 1.04
CA LEU A 148 -13.82 -9.09 0.76
C LEU A 148 -15.09 -9.64 1.42
N ARG A 149 -15.14 -10.95 1.70
CA ARG A 149 -16.31 -11.66 2.25
C ARG A 149 -16.12 -12.09 3.70
N ALA A 150 -14.94 -11.85 4.27
CA ALA A 150 -14.61 -12.24 5.63
C ALA A 150 -15.46 -11.51 6.69
N PHE A 151 -16.05 -10.36 6.34
CA PHE A 151 -16.83 -9.53 7.25
C PHE A 151 -18.16 -9.09 6.64
N SER A 152 -19.16 -8.95 7.49
CA SER A 152 -20.51 -8.47 7.11
C SER A 152 -20.63 -6.95 7.03
N HIS A 153 -19.60 -6.20 7.49
CA HIS A 153 -19.61 -4.73 7.51
C HIS A 153 -18.23 -4.14 7.21
N VAL A 154 -18.19 -3.13 6.34
CA VAL A 154 -17.02 -2.29 6.02
C VAL A 154 -17.54 -0.87 5.80
N ASP A 155 -17.01 0.12 6.52
CA ASP A 155 -17.42 1.52 6.37
C ASP A 155 -16.70 2.17 5.17
N ALA A 156 -15.44 1.83 4.92
CA ALA A 156 -14.71 2.25 3.72
C ALA A 156 -13.56 1.31 3.36
N PHE A 157 -13.25 1.27 2.08
CA PHE A 157 -12.03 0.69 1.55
C PHE A 157 -10.97 1.78 1.31
N VAL A 158 -9.72 1.50 1.66
CA VAL A 158 -8.57 2.36 1.33
C VAL A 158 -7.55 1.55 0.55
N ILE A 159 -7.24 1.96 -0.67
CA ILE A 159 -6.23 1.32 -1.51
C ILE A 159 -5.03 2.25 -1.58
N ALA A 160 -3.96 1.90 -0.88
CA ALA A 160 -2.65 2.51 -1.03
C ALA A 160 -2.00 1.93 -2.29
N GLY A 161 -1.79 2.71 -3.34
CA GLY A 161 -1.30 2.18 -4.61
C GLY A 161 -0.19 3.00 -5.25
N HIS A 162 0.91 2.34 -5.58
CA HIS A 162 1.94 2.88 -6.46
C HIS A 162 1.56 2.59 -7.90
N MET A 163 0.48 3.25 -8.36
CA MET A 163 -0.07 3.15 -9.71
C MET A 163 -0.53 4.54 -10.15
N PRO A 164 -0.37 4.92 -11.43
CA PRO A 164 -0.89 6.19 -11.96
C PRO A 164 -2.41 6.27 -11.85
N VAL A 165 -2.97 7.45 -11.59
CA VAL A 165 -4.44 7.64 -11.64
C VAL A 165 -4.99 7.40 -13.05
N THR A 166 -4.35 8.00 -14.04
CA THR A 166 -4.80 7.96 -15.44
C THR A 166 -4.05 6.89 -16.23
N GLY A 167 -4.78 6.13 -17.05
CA GLY A 167 -4.19 5.19 -18.00
C GLY A 167 -3.72 3.86 -17.42
N HIS A 168 -4.14 3.50 -16.19
CA HIS A 168 -3.79 2.23 -15.56
C HIS A 168 -5.04 1.41 -15.18
N ASP A 169 -5.19 0.23 -15.77
CA ASP A 169 -6.37 -0.64 -15.64
C ASP A 169 -6.42 -1.43 -14.32
N GLY A 170 -5.34 -1.44 -13.54
CA GLY A 170 -5.32 -2.04 -12.20
C GLY A 170 -6.35 -1.42 -11.24
N TRP A 171 -6.61 -0.11 -11.35
CA TRP A 171 -7.66 0.55 -10.56
C TRP A 171 -9.05 0.05 -10.94
N ASP A 172 -9.30 -0.15 -12.24
CA ASP A 172 -10.58 -0.65 -12.75
C ASP A 172 -10.83 -2.09 -12.28
N ALA A 173 -9.78 -2.93 -12.24
CA ALA A 173 -9.88 -4.29 -11.73
C ALA A 173 -10.18 -4.37 -10.23
N LEU A 174 -9.49 -3.56 -9.41
CA LEU A 174 -9.75 -3.44 -7.97
C LEU A 174 -11.16 -2.91 -7.71
N HIS A 175 -11.55 -1.86 -8.44
CA HIS A 175 -12.87 -1.26 -8.34
C HIS A 175 -13.98 -2.28 -8.65
N ALA A 176 -13.90 -2.95 -9.80
CA ALA A 176 -14.87 -3.95 -10.21
C ALA A 176 -14.96 -5.10 -9.19
N ALA A 177 -13.82 -5.64 -8.77
CA ALA A 177 -13.79 -6.76 -7.82
C ALA A 177 -14.36 -6.41 -6.44
N ILE A 178 -14.13 -5.18 -5.95
CA ILE A 178 -14.76 -4.69 -4.71
C ILE A 178 -16.26 -4.47 -4.93
N ARG A 179 -16.66 -3.84 -6.05
CA ARG A 179 -18.07 -3.53 -6.36
C ARG A 179 -18.95 -4.75 -6.54
N ASP A 180 -18.39 -5.86 -7.01
CA ASP A 180 -19.08 -7.15 -7.09
C ASP A 180 -19.57 -7.66 -5.71
N VAL A 181 -18.96 -7.18 -4.62
CA VAL A 181 -19.31 -7.56 -3.24
C VAL A 181 -19.91 -6.38 -2.45
N TRP A 182 -19.42 -5.16 -2.70
CA TRP A 182 -19.74 -3.94 -1.95
C TRP A 182 -20.19 -2.83 -2.91
N PRO A 183 -21.46 -2.83 -3.34
CA PRO A 183 -21.93 -1.97 -4.43
C PRO A 183 -21.83 -0.47 -4.14
N THR A 184 -21.92 -0.05 -2.88
CA THR A 184 -21.99 1.37 -2.49
C THR A 184 -21.01 1.78 -1.40
N THR A 185 -20.18 0.85 -0.88
CA THR A 185 -19.19 1.20 0.16
C THR A 185 -18.13 2.13 -0.42
N PRO A 186 -17.79 3.26 0.23
CA PRO A 186 -16.76 4.17 -0.27
C PRO A 186 -15.42 3.48 -0.53
N ILE A 187 -14.76 3.82 -1.64
CA ILE A 187 -13.40 3.34 -1.99
C ILE A 187 -12.49 4.54 -2.23
N LEU A 188 -11.50 4.71 -1.35
CA LEU A 188 -10.50 5.77 -1.46
C LEU A 188 -9.22 5.15 -2.03
N MET A 189 -8.80 5.61 -3.21
CA MET A 189 -7.60 5.12 -3.88
C MET A 189 -6.52 6.20 -3.83
N LEU A 190 -5.38 5.90 -3.23
CA LEU A 190 -4.25 6.81 -3.06
C LEU A 190 -3.15 6.37 -4.01
N ALA A 191 -2.95 7.15 -5.08
CA ALA A 191 -2.15 6.81 -6.25
C ALA A 191 -0.74 7.41 -6.21
N GLY A 192 0.10 7.05 -7.19
CA GLY A 192 1.45 7.59 -7.38
C GLY A 192 2.10 7.14 -8.68
N HIS A 193 3.40 6.88 -8.66
CA HIS A 193 4.23 6.48 -9.81
C HIS A 193 4.50 7.57 -10.87
N THR A 194 3.47 8.26 -11.38
CA THR A 194 3.65 9.24 -12.48
C THR A 194 4.11 10.61 -12.04
N HIS A 195 4.23 10.85 -10.74
CA HIS A 195 4.79 12.06 -10.17
C HIS A 195 3.96 13.33 -10.48
N VAL A 196 2.65 13.18 -10.72
CA VAL A 196 1.73 14.28 -11.07
C VAL A 196 0.69 14.53 -9.99
N ARG A 197 0.03 15.69 -10.05
CA ARG A 197 -1.18 15.96 -9.28
C ARG A 197 -2.36 15.58 -10.16
N ASP A 198 -3.09 14.53 -9.79
CA ASP A 198 -4.19 14.01 -10.61
C ASP A 198 -5.31 13.43 -9.73
N CYS A 199 -6.54 13.40 -10.24
CA CYS A 199 -7.65 12.73 -9.58
C CYS A 199 -8.68 12.22 -10.58
N ARG A 200 -9.28 11.05 -10.28
CA ARG A 200 -10.30 10.43 -11.13
C ARG A 200 -11.40 9.83 -10.27
N MET A 201 -12.65 10.20 -10.56
CA MET A 201 -13.82 9.48 -10.04
C MET A 201 -14.02 8.21 -10.87
N LEU A 202 -14.17 7.07 -10.21
CA LEU A 202 -14.52 5.79 -10.88
C LEU A 202 -16.04 5.58 -10.86
N ASP A 203 -16.71 6.01 -9.79
CA ASP A 203 -18.16 6.12 -9.65
C ASP A 203 -18.52 7.13 -8.55
N ASP A 204 -19.79 7.24 -8.18
CA ASP A 204 -20.28 8.19 -7.16
C ASP A 204 -19.70 7.95 -5.74
N TYR A 205 -19.07 6.80 -5.49
CA TYR A 205 -18.56 6.35 -4.20
C TYR A 205 -17.06 5.98 -4.24
N ALA A 206 -16.35 6.26 -5.33
CA ALA A 206 -14.95 5.88 -5.50
C ALA A 206 -14.13 6.95 -6.23
N MET A 207 -13.01 7.33 -5.63
CA MET A 207 -12.07 8.31 -6.19
C MET A 207 -10.63 7.84 -6.02
N ALA A 208 -9.83 8.05 -7.07
CA ALA A 208 -8.37 7.97 -7.02
C ALA A 208 -7.74 9.38 -6.98
N LEU A 209 -6.69 9.56 -6.17
CA LEU A 209 -5.94 10.81 -6.02
C LEU A 209 -4.43 10.56 -6.04
N GLU A 210 -3.70 11.29 -6.88
CA GLU A 210 -2.23 11.32 -6.96
C GLU A 210 -1.68 12.63 -6.40
N SER A 211 -0.63 12.54 -5.58
CA SER A 211 -0.16 13.66 -4.76
C SER A 211 1.20 14.20 -5.19
N GLY A 212 1.50 14.24 -6.50
CA GLY A 212 2.73 14.82 -7.02
C GLY A 212 3.99 14.03 -6.65
N ARG A 213 5.06 14.74 -6.31
CA ARG A 213 6.41 14.17 -6.08
C ARG A 213 7.24 15.02 -5.13
N TYR A 214 8.38 14.46 -4.70
CA TYR A 214 9.51 15.17 -4.07
C TYR A 214 9.14 16.06 -2.87
N LEU A 215 8.10 15.68 -2.12
CA LEU A 215 7.57 16.46 -1.00
C LEU A 215 7.09 17.88 -1.40
N GLU A 216 6.82 18.13 -2.68
CA GLU A 216 6.30 19.41 -3.19
C GLU A 216 4.79 19.57 -2.98
N THR A 217 4.09 18.48 -2.62
CA THR A 217 2.63 18.42 -2.57
C THR A 217 2.16 17.50 -1.45
N ILE A 218 1.11 17.93 -0.75
CA ILE A 218 0.33 17.10 0.17
C ILE A 218 -1.07 16.98 -0.45
N GLY A 219 -1.46 15.77 -0.87
CA GLY A 219 -2.80 15.52 -1.36
C GLY A 219 -3.85 15.52 -0.24
N TRP A 220 -5.07 15.91 -0.58
CA TRP A 220 -6.17 15.96 0.38
C TRP A 220 -7.45 15.39 -0.22
N MET A 221 -8.02 14.39 0.44
CA MET A 221 -9.33 13.80 0.12
C MET A 221 -10.17 13.70 1.39
N SER A 222 -11.43 14.13 1.31
CA SER A 222 -12.41 13.99 2.40
C SER A 222 -13.66 13.30 1.88
N VAL A 223 -14.17 12.35 2.65
CA VAL A 223 -15.41 11.64 2.34
C VAL A 223 -16.42 11.90 3.45
N SER A 224 -17.64 12.25 3.05
CA SER A 224 -18.77 12.46 3.96
C SER A 224 -19.69 11.24 3.98
N ASN A 225 -20.50 11.09 5.04
CA ASN A 225 -21.53 10.05 5.15
C ASN A 225 -20.99 8.61 5.06
N VAL A 226 -19.78 8.38 5.57
CA VAL A 226 -19.10 7.06 5.55
C VAL A 226 -19.75 6.04 6.49
N SER A 227 -20.60 6.48 7.43
CA SER A 227 -21.35 5.59 8.32
C SER A 227 -22.69 5.16 7.71
N PHE A 228 -22.90 3.85 7.57
CA PHE A 228 -24.25 3.31 7.40
C PHE A 228 -25.05 3.59 8.68
N ARG A 229 -26.22 4.22 8.56
CA ARG A 229 -27.15 4.40 9.70
C ARG A 229 -27.44 3.02 10.25
N ALA A 230 -27.07 2.76 11.50
CA ALA A 230 -27.63 1.64 12.24
C ALA A 230 -29.16 1.78 12.13
N THR A 231 -29.79 0.88 11.39
CA THR A 231 -31.24 0.77 11.37
C THR A 231 -31.64 0.31 12.77
N HIS A 232 -31.83 1.24 13.69
CA HIS A 232 -32.67 1.00 14.84
C HIS A 232 -34.07 0.76 14.27
N ILE A 233 -34.44 -0.50 14.14
CA ILE A 233 -35.84 -0.91 14.16
C ILE A 233 -36.33 -0.54 15.56
N LEU A 234 -36.82 0.69 15.72
CA LEU A 234 -37.75 1.03 16.79
C LEU A 234 -39.13 0.60 16.28
N ALA A 235 -39.51 -0.63 16.65
CA ALA A 235 -40.92 -0.96 16.74
C ALA A 235 -41.49 -0.13 17.89
N ALA A 236 -42.23 0.93 17.57
CA ALA A 236 -43.20 1.50 18.49
C ALA A 236 -44.59 1.01 18.04
N LEU A 237 -45.10 0.02 18.77
CA LEU A 237 -46.50 -0.31 18.83
C LEU A 237 -47.14 0.55 19.93
N HIS A 238 -48.25 1.20 19.54
CA HIS A 238 -49.17 2.08 20.29
C HIS A 238 -48.77 3.55 20.38
#